data_AF-A0A448I3B0-F1
#
_entry.id   AF-A0A448I3B0-F1
#
_cell.length_a   1.000
_cell.length_b   1.000
_cell.length_c   1.000
_cell.angle_alpha   90.00
_cell.angle_beta   90.00
_cell.angle_gamma   90.00
#
_symmetry.space_group_name_H-M   'P 1'
#
loop_
_entity.id
_entity.type
_entity.pdbx_description
1 polymer ?
#
loop_
_entity_poly.entity_id
_entity_poly.type
_entity_poly.pdbx_seq_one_letter_code
_entity_poly.pdbx_strand_id
1 'polypeptide(L)'
;MSSGLYYPRPRHEDYELARLIHDIQESDELFSEFMAAPEEFVGRYDLDDEAQKLMITFDYDGLVERGIHPMLSVQFMRNVQWNLKMTVAKKESV
;
A
#
# COMPACT_ATOMS: atom_id res chain seq x y z
N MET A 1 7.90 -9.08 -29.12
CA MET A 1 6.80 -8.52 -28.30
C MET A 1 6.41 -9.60 -27.29
N SER A 2 6.90 -9.54 -26.05
CA SER A 2 6.51 -10.52 -25.02
C SER A 2 5.13 -10.17 -24.49
N SER A 3 4.12 -10.87 -25.00
CA SER A 3 2.74 -10.86 -24.52
C SER A 3 2.60 -11.74 -23.27
N GLY A 4 3.20 -11.32 -22.17
CA GLY A 4 3.01 -11.96 -20.87
C GLY A 4 2.83 -10.88 -19.83
N LEU A 5 1.74 -10.92 -19.07
CA LEU A 5 1.64 -10.27 -17.77
C LEU A 5 2.79 -10.83 -16.93
N TYR A 6 3.96 -10.20 -17.01
CA TYR A 6 5.12 -10.58 -16.23
C TYR A 6 4.93 -9.98 -14.85
N TYR A 7 4.57 -10.86 -13.93
CA TYR A 7 4.52 -10.53 -12.52
C TYR A 7 5.69 -11.27 -11.86
N PRO A 8 6.70 -10.55 -11.35
CA PRO A 8 7.82 -11.19 -10.68
C PRO A 8 7.30 -11.95 -9.46
N ARG A 9 7.88 -13.12 -9.18
CA ARG A 9 7.55 -13.81 -7.93
C ARG A 9 8.05 -12.94 -6.77
N PRO A 10 7.22 -12.69 -5.74
CA PRO A 10 7.69 -11.98 -4.55
C PRO A 10 8.92 -12.67 -3.98
N ARG A 11 9.89 -11.87 -3.53
CA ARG A 11 11.02 -12.40 -2.76
C ARG A 11 10.53 -12.81 -1.38
N HIS A 12 11.28 -13.64 -0.68
CA HIS A 12 10.90 -14.06 0.68
C HIS A 12 10.74 -12.85 1.62
N GLU A 13 11.61 -11.85 1.45
CA GLU A 13 11.58 -10.56 2.16
C GLU A 13 10.33 -9.70 1.85
N ASP A 14 9.62 -9.96 0.75
CA ASP A 14 8.42 -9.21 0.39
C ASP A 14 7.14 -9.79 1.02
N TYR A 15 7.25 -10.90 1.76
CA TYR A 15 6.12 -11.49 2.49
C TYR A 15 5.56 -10.52 3.54
N GLU A 16 6.42 -9.87 4.32
CA GLU A 16 5.98 -8.91 5.35
C GLU A 16 5.29 -7.69 4.74
N LEU A 17 5.76 -7.20 3.58
CA LEU A 17 5.11 -6.13 2.85
C LEU A 17 3.71 -6.55 2.36
N ALA A 18 3.60 -7.74 1.74
CA ALA A 18 2.32 -8.25 1.26
C ALA A 18 1.33 -8.49 2.42
N ARG A 19 1.81 -9.04 3.54
CA ARG A 19 1.03 -9.23 4.77
C ARG A 19 0.54 -7.91 5.33
N LEU A 20 1.42 -6.90 5.42
CA LEU A 20 1.05 -5.58 5.90
C LEU A 20 -0.04 -4.92 5.04
N ILE A 21 0.13 -4.96 3.73
CA ILE A 21 -0.84 -4.41 2.78
C ILE A 21 -2.19 -5.10 2.92
N HIS A 22 -2.21 -6.40 3.15
CA HIS A 22 -3.43 -7.16 3.42
C HIS A 22 -4.06 -6.76 4.76
N ASP A 23 -3.30 -6.75 5.85
CA ASP A 23 -3.80 -6.45 7.21
C ASP A 23 -4.41 -5.04 7.28
N ILE A 24 -3.79 -4.07 6.61
CA ILE A 24 -4.31 -2.69 6.48
C ILE A 24 -5.64 -2.65 5.72
N GLN A 25 -5.88 -3.56 4.77
CA GLN A 25 -7.13 -3.58 3.99
C GLN A 25 -8.27 -4.29 4.72
N GLU A 26 -7.97 -5.23 5.59
CA GLU A 26 -8.96 -6.00 6.35
C GLU A 26 -9.38 -5.30 7.66
N SER A 27 -8.69 -4.23 8.08
CA SER A 27 -8.97 -3.53 9.33
C SER A 27 -9.07 -2.02 9.13
N ASP A 28 -10.28 -1.48 9.31
CA ASP A 28 -10.55 -0.03 9.28
C ASP A 28 -9.73 0.72 10.34
N GLU A 29 -9.45 0.09 11.49
CA GLU A 29 -8.63 0.66 12.55
C GLU A 29 -7.17 0.80 12.11
N LEU A 30 -6.58 -0.27 11.57
CA LEU A 30 -5.21 -0.24 11.05
C LEU A 30 -5.09 0.70 9.86
N PHE A 31 -6.07 0.71 8.97
CA PHE A 31 -6.12 1.64 7.86
C PHE A 31 -6.17 3.10 8.33
N SER A 32 -7.00 3.39 9.35
CA SER A 32 -7.11 4.73 9.90
C SER A 32 -5.83 5.17 10.59
N GLU A 33 -5.18 4.28 11.35
CA GLU A 33 -3.88 4.56 11.97
C GLU A 33 -2.80 4.82 10.89
N PHE A 34 -2.77 3.99 9.85
CA PHE A 34 -1.86 4.16 8.71
C PHE A 34 -2.07 5.50 8.01
N MET A 35 -3.31 5.87 7.70
CA MET A 35 -3.59 7.14 7.03
C MET A 35 -3.33 8.38 7.91
N ALA A 36 -3.31 8.22 9.24
CA ALA A 36 -3.02 9.31 10.16
C ALA A 36 -1.52 9.65 10.22
N ALA A 37 -0.65 8.63 10.21
CA ALA A 37 0.80 8.79 10.27
C ALA A 37 1.52 7.67 9.49
N PRO A 38 1.55 7.71 8.14
CA PRO A 38 2.08 6.60 7.34
C PRO A 38 3.52 6.24 7.67
N GLU A 39 4.40 7.23 7.85
CA GLU A 39 5.83 7.04 8.14
C GLU A 39 6.05 6.36 9.50
N GLU A 40 5.41 6.87 10.54
CA GLU A 40 5.48 6.28 11.89
C GLU A 40 4.85 4.88 11.91
N PHE A 41 3.74 4.70 11.19
CA PHE A 41 3.03 3.44 11.10
C PHE A 41 3.92 2.35 10.49
N VAL A 42 4.50 2.59 9.31
CA VAL A 42 5.31 1.59 8.59
C VAL A 42 6.65 1.32 9.28
N GLY A 43 7.21 2.31 9.98
CA GLY A 43 8.45 2.16 10.76
C GLY A 43 8.36 1.16 11.92
N ARG A 44 7.15 0.69 12.27
CA ARG A 44 6.92 -0.37 13.26
C ARG A 44 7.15 -1.78 12.69
N TYR A 45 7.27 -1.91 11.38
CA TYR A 45 7.39 -3.19 10.68
C TYR A 45 8.82 -3.37 10.15
N ASP A 46 9.24 -4.64 10.07
CA ASP A 46 10.55 -5.02 9.52
C ASP A 46 10.52 -4.99 7.99
N LEU A 47 10.49 -3.78 7.44
CA LEU A 47 10.48 -3.50 6.01
C LEU A 47 11.76 -2.77 5.63
N ASP A 48 12.34 -3.09 4.46
CA ASP A 48 13.44 -2.29 3.92
C ASP A 48 12.98 -0.89 3.46
N ASP A 49 13.95 0.00 3.28
CA ASP A 49 13.71 1.41 2.94
C ASP A 49 12.86 1.58 1.67
N GLU A 50 13.01 0.68 0.70
CA GLU A 50 12.24 0.71 -0.54
C GLU A 50 10.78 0.30 -0.29
N ALA A 51 10.54 -0.80 0.44
CA ALA A 51 9.20 -1.23 0.82
C ALA A 51 8.46 -0.16 1.63
N GLN A 52 9.13 0.46 2.61
CA GLN A 52 8.54 1.57 3.36
C GLN A 52 8.17 2.74 2.45
N LYS A 53 9.08 3.13 1.55
CA LYS A 53 8.83 4.20 0.59
C LYS A 53 7.61 3.90 -0.28
N LEU A 54 7.50 2.70 -0.85
CA LEU A 54 6.37 2.29 -1.69
C LEU A 54 5.03 2.42 -0.96
N MET A 55 5.00 2.05 0.32
CA MET A 55 3.81 2.19 1.18
C MET A 55 3.44 3.66 1.41
N ILE A 56 4.41 4.51 1.77
CA ILE A 56 4.18 5.92 2.13
C ILE A 56 3.80 6.75 0.89
N THR A 57 4.40 6.46 -0.27
CA THR A 57 4.11 7.18 -1.52
C THR A 57 2.94 6.60 -2.29
N PHE A 58 2.33 5.51 -1.80
CA PHE A 58 1.24 4.79 -2.46
C PHE A 58 1.58 4.43 -3.92
N ASP A 59 2.79 3.89 -4.13
CA ASP A 59 3.32 3.62 -5.46
C ASP A 59 2.85 2.26 -5.99
N TYR A 60 1.77 2.28 -6.78
CA TYR A 60 1.21 1.08 -7.39
C TYR A 60 2.21 0.33 -8.26
N ASP A 61 2.87 1.04 -9.18
CA ASP A 61 3.75 0.41 -10.16
C ASP A 61 4.95 -0.19 -9.45
N GLY A 62 5.55 0.54 -8.50
CA GLY A 62 6.65 0.04 -7.68
C GLY A 62 6.27 -1.18 -6.83
N LEU A 63 5.05 -1.23 -6.26
CA LEU A 63 4.56 -2.43 -5.54
C LEU A 63 4.47 -3.64 -6.49
N VAL A 64 3.95 -3.47 -7.70
CA VAL A 64 3.83 -4.56 -8.68
C VAL A 64 5.20 -5.01 -9.20
N GLU A 65 6.09 -4.07 -9.51
CA GLU A 65 7.47 -4.35 -9.96
C GLU A 65 8.28 -5.07 -8.87
N ARG A 66 8.04 -4.74 -7.60
CA ARG A 66 8.62 -5.43 -6.45
C ARG A 66 8.07 -6.85 -6.24
N GLY A 67 6.99 -7.20 -6.93
CA GLY A 67 6.37 -8.52 -6.84
C GLY A 67 5.26 -8.60 -5.81
N ILE A 68 4.56 -7.51 -5.49
CA ILE A 68 3.30 -7.54 -4.72
C ILE A 68 2.11 -7.76 -5.66
N HIS A 69 1.17 -8.63 -5.25
CA HIS A 69 0.15 -9.14 -6.16
C HIS A 69 -0.72 -8.00 -6.71
N PRO A 70 -0.92 -7.91 -8.04
CA PRO A 70 -1.58 -6.73 -8.63
C PRO A 70 -2.96 -6.44 -8.05
N MET A 71 -3.76 -7.47 -7.73
CA MET A 71 -5.07 -7.26 -7.11
C MET A 71 -4.96 -6.66 -5.70
N LEU A 72 -3.95 -7.08 -4.93
CA LEU A 72 -3.72 -6.56 -3.58
C LEU A 72 -3.27 -5.09 -3.65
N SER A 73 -2.40 -4.76 -4.59
CA SER A 73 -1.95 -3.38 -4.85
C SER A 73 -3.09 -2.48 -5.34
N VAL A 74 -3.93 -2.94 -6.28
CA VAL A 74 -5.07 -2.16 -6.78
C VAL A 74 -6.08 -1.87 -5.66
N GLN A 75 -6.39 -2.86 -4.83
CA GLN A 75 -7.36 -2.69 -3.73
C GLN A 75 -6.83 -1.69 -2.69
N PHE A 76 -5.56 -1.81 -2.29
CA PHE A 76 -4.89 -0.83 -1.43
C PHE A 76 -5.01 0.59 -1.98
N MET A 77 -4.67 0.78 -3.26
CA MET A 77 -4.74 2.09 -3.91
C MET A 77 -6.14 2.69 -3.93
N ARG A 78 -7.17 1.88 -4.15
CA ARG A 78 -8.56 2.36 -4.15
C ARG A 78 -8.97 2.85 -2.77
N ASN A 79 -8.56 2.15 -1.71
CA ASN A 79 -8.86 2.55 -0.33
C ASN A 79 -8.19 3.89 0.02
N VAL A 80 -6.91 4.04 -0.31
CA VAL A 80 -6.17 5.30 -0.12
C VAL A 80 -6.84 6.44 -0.90
N GLN A 81 -7.10 6.26 -2.19
CA GLN A 81 -7.72 7.29 -3.03
C GLN A 81 -9.10 7.71 -2.50
N TRP A 82 -9.91 6.76 -2.04
CA TRP A 82 -11.21 7.03 -1.45
C TRP A 82 -11.07 7.88 -0.17
N ASN A 83 -10.19 7.49 0.74
CA ASN A 83 -9.96 8.20 2.00
C ASN A 83 -9.49 9.64 1.77
N LEU A 84 -8.55 9.85 0.83
CA LEU A 84 -8.06 11.19 0.48
C LEU A 84 -9.18 12.07 -0.09
N LYS A 85 -10.02 11.54 -0.99
CA LYS A 85 -11.17 12.27 -1.54
C LYS A 85 -12.16 12.69 -0.46
N MET A 86 -12.49 11.78 0.46
CA MET A 86 -13.40 12.07 1.57
C MET A 86 -12.84 13.12 2.54
N THR A 87 -11.53 13.07 2.79
CA THR A 87 -10.84 14.04 3.64
C THR A 87 -10.85 15.45 3.03
N VAL A 88 -10.62 15.55 1.72
CA VAL A 88 -10.70 16.84 1.00
C VAL A 88 -12.12 17.39 1.01
N ALA A 89 -13.13 16.58 0.67
CA ALA A 89 -14.54 17.00 0.66
C ALA A 89 -15.01 17.51 2.04
N LYS A 90 -14.52 16.90 3.13
CA LYS A 90 -14.82 17.34 4.50
C LYS A 90 -14.17 18.69 4.84
N LYS A 91 -12.99 19.00 4.30
CA LYS A 91 -12.33 20.30 4.52
C LYS A 91 -13.01 21.43 3.74
N GLU A 92 -13.55 21.16 2.56
CA GLU A 92 -14.24 22.17 1.74
C GLU A 92 -15.65 22.52 2.24
N SER A 93 -16.22 21.72 3.14
CA SER A 93 -17.56 21.90 3.71
C SER A 93 -17.57 22.63 5.07
N VAL A 94 -16.41 23.07 5.55
CA VAL A 94 -16.20 23.84 6.80
C VAL A 94 -15.75 25.25 6.46
#